data_AF-A0A2H9SV51-F1
#
_entry.id   AF-A0A2H9SV51-F1
#
_cell.length_a   1.000
_cell.length_b   1.000
_cell.length_c   1.000
_cell.angle_alpha   90.00
_cell.angle_beta   90.00
_cell.angle_gamma   90.00
#
_symmetry.space_group_name_H-M   'P 1'
#
loop_
_entity.id
_entity.type
_entity.pdbx_description
1 polymer ?
#
loop_
_entity_poly.entity_id
_entity_poly.type
_entity_poly.pdbx_seq_one_letter_code
_entity_poly.pdbx_strand_id
1 'polypeptide(L)'
;MLGLLERLATLSLEAEPLKIEESSLISTEFKGDLLPLAGIFGHNASGKSNVIKALAYMQWAMLNSDYLNQPTTRSPLLQPFLLNVETSKEPSFFQIVLWDSENETEYRYGFEIDTENVVSEWLEIVTKVKKNRRRRMIFLRKGQEFPKLDKSIKDSVGHLVNNVRPTALALTVCAQFADPIASQVIKLMNRPNFMIIDGGAADPIMGYAMQQYHKKPEIALKVLQLLKKLDLGIQDLKVIREPFTEAYLKVIPDDLNLYSIKKTTYFELSLFIKCMDLWKKIIMSNLISTIKNLLALDACLFS
;
A
#
# COMPACT_ATOMS: atom_id res chain seq x y z
N MET A 1 11.78 -24.36 6.66
CA MET A 1 11.11 -23.21 7.28
C MET A 1 12.06 -22.34 8.11
N LEU A 2 12.96 -22.93 8.94
CA LEU A 2 13.96 -22.16 9.71
C LEU A 2 15.01 -21.44 8.84
N GLY A 3 15.47 -22.03 7.73
CA GLY A 3 16.46 -21.37 6.84
C GLY A 3 15.92 -20.24 5.94
N LEU A 4 14.58 -20.08 5.83
CA LEU A 4 13.95 -18.98 5.08
C LEU A 4 13.82 -17.71 5.94
N LEU A 5 13.75 -17.86 7.27
CA LEU A 5 13.57 -16.74 8.21
C LEU A 5 14.79 -15.81 8.27
N GLU A 6 16.01 -16.29 8.01
CA GLU A 6 17.23 -15.47 8.04
C GLU A 6 17.34 -14.47 6.86
N ARG A 7 16.48 -14.58 5.84
CA ARG A 7 16.52 -13.70 4.64
C ARG A 7 15.32 -12.76 4.50
N LEU A 8 14.37 -12.78 5.45
CA LEU A 8 13.14 -11.97 5.35
C LEU A 8 13.31 -10.60 6.01
N ALA A 9 13.10 -9.54 5.24
CA ALA A 9 12.95 -8.20 5.80
C ALA A 9 11.63 -8.12 6.59
N THR A 10 11.72 -8.00 7.91
CA THR A 10 10.56 -7.94 8.82
C THR A 10 10.46 -6.56 9.47
N LEU A 11 9.28 -5.95 9.40
CA LEU A 11 8.92 -4.76 10.18
C LEU A 11 7.92 -5.18 11.26
N SER A 12 8.23 -4.90 12.53
CA SER A 12 7.36 -5.18 13.67
C SER A 12 7.11 -3.89 14.48
N LEU A 13 5.88 -3.72 14.97
CA LEU A 13 5.48 -2.63 15.86
C LEU A 13 5.29 -3.09 17.32
N GLU A 14 5.61 -4.33 17.62
CA GLU A 14 5.62 -4.86 19.00
C GLU A 14 6.66 -4.10 19.82
N ALA A 15 6.26 -3.52 20.95
CA ALA A 15 7.18 -2.76 21.79
C ALA A 15 8.14 -3.70 22.52
N GLU A 16 9.44 -3.38 22.48
CA GLU A 16 10.44 -4.00 23.35
C GLU A 16 10.52 -3.26 24.69
N PRO A 17 10.89 -3.93 25.79
CA PRO A 17 11.06 -3.31 27.11
C PRO A 17 12.30 -2.40 27.13
N LEU A 18 12.16 -1.23 26.51
CA LEU A 18 13.07 -0.10 26.62
C LEU A 18 12.43 0.95 27.52
N LYS A 19 13.25 1.79 28.18
CA LYS A 19 12.79 2.97 28.94
C LYS A 19 12.27 4.06 27.98
N ILE A 20 11.20 3.76 27.27
CA ILE A 20 10.41 4.75 26.54
C ILE A 20 9.34 5.23 27.54
N GLU A 21 9.09 6.54 27.60
CA GLU A 21 8.01 7.05 28.44
C GLU A 21 6.69 6.37 28.06
N GLU A 22 6.05 5.70 29.03
CA GLU A 22 4.80 4.93 28.86
C GLU A 22 3.66 5.74 28.21
N SER A 23 3.73 7.08 28.30
CA SER A 23 2.74 8.04 27.79
C SER A 23 2.52 8.02 26.27
N SER A 24 3.41 7.37 25.51
CA SER A 24 3.36 7.34 24.05
C SER A 24 3.02 5.97 23.46
N LEU A 25 2.76 4.95 24.28
CA LEU A 25 2.46 3.61 23.78
C LEU A 25 0.95 3.40 23.56
N ILE A 26 0.61 2.59 22.55
CA ILE A 26 -0.77 2.12 22.38
C ILE A 26 -0.91 0.86 23.21
N SER A 27 -1.56 0.98 24.37
CA SER A 27 -1.87 -0.18 25.17
C SER A 27 -2.93 -1.04 24.51
N THR A 28 -2.62 -2.32 24.35
CA THR A 28 -3.53 -3.25 23.70
C THR A 28 -3.72 -4.53 24.52
N GLU A 29 -4.81 -5.23 24.23
CA GLU A 29 -5.00 -6.60 24.70
C GLU A 29 -4.07 -7.61 23.96
N PHE A 30 -3.27 -7.16 22.99
CA PHE A 30 -2.39 -7.97 22.16
C PHE A 30 -0.97 -8.07 22.70
N LYS A 31 -0.61 -9.19 23.34
CA LYS A 31 0.77 -9.58 23.74
C LYS A 31 1.63 -8.53 24.50
N GLY A 32 1.16 -7.30 24.71
CA GLY A 32 1.93 -6.15 25.18
C GLY A 32 1.41 -4.84 24.56
N ASP A 33 2.20 -3.78 24.71
CA ASP A 33 1.92 -2.49 24.10
C ASP A 33 2.48 -2.42 22.67
N LEU A 34 1.89 -1.56 21.84
CA LEU A 34 2.33 -1.30 20.47
C LEU A 34 2.94 0.09 20.34
N LEU A 35 3.95 0.20 19.48
CA LEU A 35 4.53 1.49 19.09
C LEU A 35 3.57 2.20 18.11
N PRO A 36 3.20 3.46 18.35
CA PRO A 36 2.30 4.21 17.45
C PRO A 36 2.99 4.62 16.14
N LEU A 37 4.32 4.60 16.09
CA LEU A 37 5.13 5.10 14.99
C LEU A 37 6.39 4.27 14.82
N ALA A 38 6.70 3.93 13.57
CA ALA A 38 8.00 3.41 13.17
C ALA A 38 8.56 4.24 12.01
N GLY A 39 9.84 4.60 12.11
CA GLY A 39 10.58 5.26 11.03
C GLY A 39 11.53 4.30 10.34
N ILE A 40 11.46 4.22 9.01
CA ILE A 40 12.41 3.43 8.21
C ILE A 40 13.46 4.40 7.65
N PHE A 41 14.69 4.33 8.16
CA PHE A 41 15.81 5.17 7.75
C PHE A 41 16.88 4.39 6.98
N GLY A 42 17.62 5.06 6.10
CA GLY A 42 18.70 4.45 5.32
C GLY A 42 19.13 5.32 4.14
N HIS A 43 20.24 4.99 3.51
CA HIS A 43 20.78 5.70 2.35
C HIS A 43 19.82 5.70 1.15
N ASN A 44 20.04 6.61 0.19
CA ASN A 44 19.31 6.55 -1.09
C ASN A 44 19.52 5.17 -1.74
N ALA A 45 18.49 4.67 -2.43
CA ALA A 45 18.46 3.32 -3.02
C ALA A 45 18.54 2.13 -2.04
N SER A 46 18.49 2.35 -0.72
CA SER A 46 18.50 1.26 0.27
C SER A 46 17.21 0.42 0.34
N GLY A 47 16.27 0.59 -0.59
CA GLY A 47 15.03 -0.20 -0.65
C GLY A 47 13.85 0.29 0.21
N LYS A 48 13.94 1.45 0.89
CA LYS A 48 12.83 1.98 1.73
C LYS A 48 11.50 2.09 0.99
N SER A 49 11.52 2.73 -0.18
CA SER A 49 10.33 2.84 -1.03
C SER A 49 9.86 1.47 -1.54
N ASN A 50 10.75 0.48 -1.64
CA ASN A 50 10.38 -0.87 -2.04
C ASN A 50 9.56 -1.58 -0.95
N VAL A 51 9.83 -1.33 0.33
CA VAL A 51 9.00 -1.83 1.44
C VAL A 51 7.57 -1.30 1.32
N ILE A 52 7.41 0.00 1.08
CA ILE A 52 6.09 0.62 0.90
C ILE A 52 5.40 0.08 -0.36
N LYS A 53 6.12 -0.10 -1.46
CA LYS A 53 5.59 -0.72 -2.69
C LYS A 53 5.15 -2.16 -2.48
N ALA A 54 5.92 -2.97 -1.74
CA ALA A 54 5.55 -4.33 -1.39
C ALA A 54 4.28 -4.40 -0.53
N LEU A 55 4.15 -3.49 0.46
CA LEU A 55 2.92 -3.37 1.24
C LEU A 55 1.73 -2.92 0.38
N ALA A 56 1.95 -1.98 -0.55
CA ALA A 56 0.92 -1.52 -1.49
C ALA A 56 0.48 -2.64 -2.43
N TYR A 57 1.42 -3.44 -2.95
CA TYR A 57 1.11 -4.63 -3.72
C TYR A 57 0.31 -5.64 -2.89
N MET A 58 0.74 -5.94 -1.66
CA MET A 58 0.05 -6.88 -0.79
C MET A 58 -1.40 -6.44 -0.52
N GLN A 59 -1.61 -5.16 -0.17
CA GLN A 59 -2.95 -4.59 0.00
C GLN A 59 -3.76 -4.69 -1.30
N TRP A 60 -3.18 -4.29 -2.44
CA TRP A 60 -3.85 -4.36 -3.73
C TRP A 60 -4.25 -5.81 -4.08
N ALA A 61 -3.35 -6.78 -3.89
CA ALA A 61 -3.59 -8.17 -4.21
C ALA A 61 -4.73 -8.74 -3.35
N MET A 62 -4.72 -8.49 -2.04
CA MET A 62 -5.79 -8.92 -1.12
C MET A 62 -7.15 -8.32 -1.49
N LEU A 63 -7.19 -7.09 -1.99
CA LEU A 63 -8.44 -6.39 -2.29
C LEU A 63 -8.96 -6.61 -3.72
N ASN A 64 -8.13 -7.05 -4.68
CA ASN A 64 -8.47 -7.04 -6.11
C ASN A 64 -8.23 -8.35 -6.89
N SER A 65 -7.76 -9.44 -6.26
CA SER A 65 -7.28 -10.67 -6.95
C SER A 65 -8.25 -11.39 -7.88
N ASP A 66 -9.53 -11.04 -7.85
CA ASP A 66 -10.61 -11.84 -8.45
C ASP A 66 -11.38 -11.12 -9.56
N TYR A 67 -11.07 -9.85 -9.84
CA TYR A 67 -11.68 -9.19 -11.00
C TYR A 67 -11.14 -9.86 -12.26
N LEU A 68 -12.06 -10.33 -13.13
CA LEU A 68 -11.87 -11.16 -14.34
C LEU A 68 -10.68 -10.82 -15.27
N ASN A 69 -9.98 -9.69 -15.07
CA ASN A 69 -8.85 -9.21 -15.87
C ASN A 69 -7.62 -8.75 -15.03
N GLN A 70 -7.55 -9.02 -13.73
CA GLN A 70 -6.45 -8.58 -12.85
C GLN A 70 -5.88 -9.73 -12.00
N PRO A 71 -5.24 -10.75 -12.63
CA PRO A 71 -4.55 -11.78 -11.86
C PRO A 71 -3.47 -11.15 -10.99
N THR A 72 -3.31 -11.66 -9.76
CA THR A 72 -2.34 -11.09 -8.80
C THR A 72 -0.92 -11.06 -9.35
N THR A 73 -0.61 -11.99 -10.23
CA THR A 73 0.67 -12.15 -10.93
C THR A 73 0.97 -11.10 -11.99
N ARG A 74 -0.03 -10.34 -12.46
CA ARG A 74 0.14 -9.31 -13.51
C ARG A 74 0.05 -7.89 -12.98
N SER A 75 0.12 -7.71 -11.67
CA SER A 75 0.15 -6.37 -11.10
C SER A 75 1.41 -5.63 -11.53
N PRO A 76 1.32 -4.37 -12.01
CA PRO A 76 2.51 -3.57 -12.26
C PRO A 76 3.29 -3.25 -10.97
N LEU A 77 2.66 -3.45 -9.79
CA LEU A 77 3.30 -3.31 -8.50
C LEU A 77 4.14 -4.55 -8.10
N LEU A 78 3.92 -5.69 -8.76
CA LEU A 78 4.71 -6.91 -8.56
C LEU A 78 5.98 -6.81 -9.43
N GLN A 79 7.07 -6.34 -8.84
CA GLN A 79 8.38 -6.36 -9.47
C GLN A 79 9.31 -7.28 -8.66
N PRO A 80 9.73 -8.43 -9.23
CA PRO A 80 10.76 -9.26 -8.63
C PRO A 80 12.04 -8.46 -8.41
N PHE A 81 12.84 -8.83 -7.41
CA PHE A 81 14.13 -8.20 -7.18
C PHE A 81 15.13 -8.64 -8.26
N LEU A 82 15.18 -7.91 -9.37
CA LEU A 82 15.97 -8.25 -10.57
C LEU A 82 17.49 -8.19 -10.37
N LEU A 83 17.98 -7.60 -9.27
CA LEU A 83 19.41 -7.42 -9.01
C LEU A 83 20.08 -8.65 -8.38
N ASN A 84 19.33 -9.71 -8.11
CA ASN A 84 19.89 -10.99 -7.67
C ASN A 84 19.39 -12.10 -8.62
N VAL A 85 20.35 -12.67 -9.37
CA VAL A 85 20.09 -13.70 -10.40
C VAL A 85 19.50 -14.97 -9.78
N GLU A 86 19.87 -15.30 -8.54
CA GLU A 86 19.38 -16.49 -7.83
C GLU A 86 17.91 -16.33 -7.41
N THR A 87 17.53 -15.16 -6.90
CA THR A 87 16.15 -14.88 -6.43
C THR A 87 15.21 -14.42 -7.54
N SER A 88 15.74 -14.13 -8.75
CA SER A 88 14.94 -13.65 -9.88
C SER A 88 13.85 -14.64 -10.32
N LYS A 89 14.03 -15.92 -9.99
CA LYS A 89 13.09 -17.02 -10.27
C LYS A 89 12.36 -17.55 -9.03
N GLU A 90 12.67 -17.03 -7.85
CA GLU A 90 12.03 -17.47 -6.61
C GLU A 90 10.67 -16.77 -6.44
N PRO A 91 9.67 -17.46 -5.86
CA PRO A 91 8.40 -16.83 -5.52
C PRO A 91 8.59 -15.65 -4.56
N SER A 92 7.86 -14.56 -4.81
CA SER A 92 7.81 -13.42 -3.89
C SER A 92 6.94 -13.78 -2.68
N PHE A 93 7.50 -13.58 -1.48
CA PHE A 93 6.85 -13.87 -0.20
C PHE A 93 6.25 -12.60 0.40
N PHE A 94 4.99 -12.68 0.83
CA PHE A 94 4.29 -11.62 1.54
C PHE A 94 3.62 -12.17 2.79
N GLN A 95 3.78 -11.48 3.92
CA GLN A 95 3.08 -11.83 5.16
C GLN A 95 2.78 -10.57 5.97
N ILE A 96 1.59 -10.53 6.54
CA ILE A 96 1.16 -9.50 7.47
C ILE A 96 0.55 -10.14 8.72
N VAL A 97 0.80 -9.53 9.86
CA VAL A 97 0.16 -9.86 11.13
C VAL A 97 -0.68 -8.66 11.53
N LEU A 98 -1.98 -8.89 11.71
CA LEU A 98 -2.96 -7.85 12.03
C LEU A 98 -3.59 -8.16 13.38
N TRP A 99 -3.75 -7.13 14.20
CA TRP A 99 -4.50 -7.21 15.44
C TRP A 99 -5.88 -6.61 15.26
N ASP A 100 -6.90 -7.37 15.66
CA ASP A 100 -8.27 -6.89 15.77
C ASP A 100 -8.63 -6.71 17.24
N SER A 101 -8.72 -5.44 17.66
CA SER A 101 -9.09 -5.08 19.02
C SER A 101 -10.56 -5.34 19.34
N GLU A 102 -11.45 -5.34 18.35
CA GLU A 102 -12.88 -5.59 18.56
C GLU A 102 -13.13 -7.06 18.92
N ASN A 103 -12.42 -7.97 18.23
CA ASN A 103 -12.59 -9.42 18.39
C ASN A 103 -11.48 -10.10 19.21
N GLU A 104 -10.54 -9.33 19.77
CA GLU A 104 -9.36 -9.84 20.50
C GLU A 104 -8.61 -10.96 19.75
N THR A 105 -8.40 -10.76 18.45
CA THR A 105 -7.87 -11.81 17.55
C THR A 105 -6.67 -11.31 16.75
N GLU A 106 -5.57 -12.08 16.79
CA GLU A 106 -4.42 -11.91 15.88
C GLU A 106 -4.69 -12.71 14.61
N TYR A 107 -4.58 -12.07 13.45
CA TYR A 107 -4.61 -12.70 12.14
C TYR A 107 -3.22 -12.69 11.53
N ARG A 108 -2.72 -13.84 11.12
CA ARG A 108 -1.49 -13.96 10.32
C ARG A 108 -1.88 -14.48 8.96
N TYR A 109 -1.76 -13.62 7.97
CA TYR A 109 -2.06 -13.94 6.59
C TYR A 109 -0.80 -13.78 5.74
N GLY A 110 -0.57 -14.72 4.84
CA GLY A 110 0.53 -14.64 3.90
C GLY A 110 0.35 -15.52 2.68
N PHE A 111 1.16 -15.22 1.67
CA PHE A 111 1.17 -15.94 0.41
C PHE A 111 2.53 -15.83 -0.29
N GLU A 112 2.80 -16.82 -1.13
CA GLU A 112 3.92 -16.83 -2.07
C GLU A 112 3.36 -16.83 -3.49
N ILE A 113 3.95 -16.01 -4.35
CA ILE A 113 3.51 -15.85 -5.73
C ILE A 113 4.70 -15.83 -6.68
N ASP A 114 4.62 -16.59 -7.77
CA ASP A 114 5.58 -16.50 -8.86
C ASP A 114 5.00 -15.66 -10.03
N THR A 115 5.63 -15.71 -11.21
CA THR A 115 5.18 -14.95 -12.38
C THR A 115 3.85 -15.45 -12.96
N GLU A 116 3.41 -16.65 -12.60
CA GLU A 116 2.27 -17.33 -13.19
C GLU A 116 1.15 -17.62 -12.19
N ASN A 117 1.47 -18.04 -10.96
CA ASN A 117 0.52 -18.59 -10.00
C ASN A 117 0.83 -18.23 -8.53
N VAL A 118 -0.18 -18.39 -7.68
CA VAL A 118 -0.04 -18.46 -6.23
C VAL A 118 0.53 -19.85 -5.87
N VAL A 119 1.74 -19.85 -5.31
CA VAL A 119 2.48 -21.07 -4.97
C VAL A 119 2.03 -21.63 -3.62
N SER A 120 1.86 -20.76 -2.63
CA SER A 120 1.34 -21.11 -1.32
C SER A 120 0.57 -19.95 -0.70
N GLU A 121 -0.40 -20.26 0.16
CA GLU A 121 -1.24 -19.26 0.82
C GLU A 121 -1.72 -19.80 2.17
N TRP A 122 -1.76 -18.96 3.19
CA TRP A 122 -2.17 -19.38 4.53
C TRP A 122 -2.88 -18.28 5.29
N LEU A 123 -3.80 -18.71 6.16
CA LEU A 123 -4.43 -17.88 7.16
C LEU A 123 -4.40 -18.60 8.49
N GLU A 124 -3.73 -18.02 9.46
CA GLU A 124 -3.73 -18.45 10.85
C GLU A 124 -4.40 -17.39 11.72
N ILE A 125 -5.05 -17.85 12.79
CA ILE A 125 -5.57 -16.95 13.82
C ILE A 125 -5.15 -17.40 15.22
N VAL A 126 -5.00 -16.43 16.11
CA VAL A 126 -4.81 -16.66 17.54
C VAL A 126 -5.88 -15.88 18.28
N THR A 127 -6.80 -16.59 18.93
CA THR A 127 -7.85 -15.99 19.77
C THR A 127 -7.43 -15.99 21.23
N LYS A 128 -8.01 -15.08 22.03
CA LYS A 128 -7.83 -15.01 23.51
C LYS A 128 -6.35 -14.92 23.92
N VAL A 129 -5.61 -14.01 23.28
CA VAL A 129 -4.15 -13.93 23.30
C VAL A 129 -3.53 -13.83 24.71
N LYS A 130 -4.25 -13.25 25.69
CA LYS A 130 -3.81 -13.16 27.10
C LYS A 130 -4.17 -14.36 27.99
N LYS A 131 -5.24 -15.11 27.69
CA LYS A 131 -5.78 -16.14 28.60
C LYS A 131 -5.39 -17.55 28.21
N ASN A 132 -5.57 -17.92 26.94
CA ASN A 132 -5.27 -19.26 26.46
C ASN A 132 -5.03 -19.18 24.95
N ARG A 133 -3.76 -18.98 24.56
CA ARG A 133 -3.34 -18.77 23.17
C ARG A 133 -3.64 -20.02 22.35
N ARG A 134 -4.80 -20.05 21.69
CA ARG A 134 -5.15 -21.13 20.76
C ARG A 134 -4.87 -20.69 19.34
N ARG A 135 -3.71 -21.10 18.81
CA ARG A 135 -3.41 -20.94 17.39
C ARG A 135 -4.22 -21.94 16.57
N ARG A 136 -4.88 -21.45 15.52
CA ARG A 136 -5.60 -22.28 14.54
C ARG A 136 -5.15 -21.91 13.14
N MET A 137 -4.85 -22.94 12.34
CA MET A 137 -4.64 -22.79 10.90
C MET A 137 -6.03 -22.86 10.25
N ILE A 138 -6.51 -21.72 9.75
CA ILE A 138 -7.82 -21.62 9.09
C ILE A 138 -7.77 -22.29 7.72
N PHE A 139 -6.75 -21.97 6.94
CA PHE A 139 -6.44 -22.73 5.75
C PHE A 139 -4.94 -22.71 5.45
N LEU A 140 -4.48 -23.76 4.79
CA LEU A 140 -3.18 -23.81 4.12
C LEU A 140 -3.44 -24.32 2.72
N ARG A 141 -3.04 -23.52 1.73
CA ARG A 141 -3.07 -23.83 0.30
C ARG A 141 -1.64 -24.04 -0.21
N LYS A 142 -1.45 -25.07 -1.03
CA LYS A 142 -0.22 -25.34 -1.77
C LYS A 142 -0.58 -25.62 -3.22
N GLY A 143 -0.26 -24.69 -4.12
CA GLY A 143 -0.80 -24.68 -5.47
C GLY A 143 -2.34 -24.66 -5.44
N GLN A 144 -2.96 -25.73 -5.95
CA GLN A 144 -4.42 -25.90 -5.94
C GLN A 144 -4.96 -26.79 -4.81
N GLU A 145 -4.08 -27.33 -3.98
CA GLU A 145 -4.48 -28.23 -2.89
C GLU A 145 -4.64 -27.47 -1.58
N PHE A 146 -5.61 -27.88 -0.76
CA PHE A 146 -5.86 -27.34 0.56
C PHE A 146 -5.61 -28.38 1.65
N PRO A 147 -4.34 -28.72 1.94
CA PRO A 147 -3.98 -29.74 2.94
C PRO A 147 -4.50 -29.43 4.35
N LYS A 148 -4.83 -28.17 4.65
CA LYS A 148 -5.54 -27.79 5.86
C LYS A 148 -6.69 -26.87 5.50
N LEU A 149 -7.87 -27.18 6.04
CA LEU A 149 -9.07 -26.37 5.96
C LEU A 149 -9.85 -26.57 7.27
N ASP A 150 -9.86 -25.54 8.12
CA ASP A 150 -10.57 -25.54 9.40
C ASP A 150 -12.08 -25.64 9.15
N LYS A 151 -12.80 -26.30 10.07
CA LYS A 151 -14.24 -26.45 9.98
C LYS A 151 -14.95 -25.10 9.85
N SER A 152 -14.46 -24.05 10.52
CA SER A 152 -15.08 -22.73 10.52
C SER A 152 -15.16 -22.08 9.13
N ILE A 153 -14.22 -22.42 8.24
CA ILE A 153 -14.22 -21.92 6.84
C ILE A 153 -14.74 -23.00 5.87
N LYS A 154 -14.57 -24.28 6.19
CA LYS A 154 -15.10 -25.37 5.38
C LYS A 154 -16.62 -25.32 5.29
N ASP A 155 -17.29 -24.99 6.39
CA ASP A 155 -18.76 -24.92 6.46
C ASP A 155 -19.32 -23.77 5.61
N SER A 156 -18.57 -22.68 5.43
CA SER A 156 -18.98 -21.52 4.61
C SER A 156 -18.65 -21.70 3.12
N VAL A 157 -17.41 -22.07 2.80
CA VAL A 157 -16.89 -22.01 1.41
C VAL A 157 -16.23 -23.31 0.91
N GLY A 158 -16.34 -24.42 1.64
CA GLY A 158 -15.61 -25.66 1.34
C GLY A 158 -15.81 -26.23 -0.07
N HIS A 159 -16.98 -25.99 -0.70
CA HIS A 159 -17.26 -26.39 -2.08
C HIS A 159 -16.60 -25.50 -3.14
N LEU A 160 -16.23 -24.27 -2.77
CA LEU A 160 -15.63 -23.25 -3.64
C LEU A 160 -14.12 -23.30 -3.65
N VAL A 161 -13.52 -23.81 -2.58
CA VAL A 161 -12.07 -23.93 -2.39
C VAL A 161 -11.39 -24.61 -3.59
N ASN A 162 -12.03 -25.63 -4.18
CA ASN A 162 -11.51 -26.34 -5.36
C ASN A 162 -11.62 -25.54 -6.67
N ASN A 163 -12.43 -24.48 -6.71
CA ASN A 163 -12.66 -23.62 -7.88
C ASN A 163 -11.88 -22.30 -7.82
N VAL A 164 -11.13 -22.06 -6.73
CA VAL A 164 -10.24 -20.91 -6.63
C VAL A 164 -9.20 -21.03 -7.75
N ARG A 165 -9.06 -19.99 -8.58
CA ARG A 165 -8.11 -20.01 -9.70
C ARG A 165 -6.66 -20.03 -9.17
N PRO A 166 -5.71 -20.62 -9.92
CA PRO A 166 -4.28 -20.57 -9.57
C PRO A 166 -3.72 -19.15 -9.41
N THR A 167 -4.32 -18.17 -10.08
CA THR A 167 -3.91 -16.76 -10.09
C THR A 167 -4.66 -15.88 -9.07
N ALA A 168 -5.54 -16.47 -8.26
CA ALA A 168 -6.41 -15.77 -7.32
C ALA A 168 -6.04 -16.14 -5.88
N LEU A 169 -6.19 -15.19 -4.94
CA LEU A 169 -6.01 -15.47 -3.52
C LEU A 169 -7.28 -16.12 -2.97
N ALA A 170 -7.14 -17.25 -2.30
CA ALA A 170 -8.23 -17.93 -1.62
C ALA A 170 -8.88 -17.02 -0.56
N LEU A 171 -8.11 -16.16 0.11
CA LEU A 171 -8.65 -15.18 1.07
C LEU A 171 -9.73 -14.31 0.44
N THR A 172 -9.45 -13.71 -0.73
CA THR A 172 -10.34 -12.80 -1.41
C THR A 172 -11.59 -13.53 -1.90
N VAL A 173 -11.42 -14.73 -2.47
CA VAL A 173 -12.55 -15.56 -2.89
C VAL A 173 -13.42 -15.93 -1.68
N CYS A 174 -12.83 -16.39 -0.58
CA CYS A 174 -13.59 -16.74 0.62
C CYS A 174 -14.38 -15.55 1.17
N ALA A 175 -13.78 -14.35 1.19
CA ALA A 175 -14.45 -13.13 1.62
C ALA A 175 -15.64 -12.75 0.71
N GLN A 176 -15.53 -12.93 -0.61
CA GLN A 176 -16.63 -12.65 -1.55
C GLN A 176 -17.86 -13.52 -1.31
N PHE A 177 -17.64 -14.76 -0.86
CA PHE A 177 -18.71 -15.67 -0.46
C PHE A 177 -19.09 -15.53 1.02
N ALA A 178 -18.83 -14.35 1.59
CA ALA A 178 -19.22 -13.95 2.94
C ALA A 178 -18.66 -14.85 4.06
N ASP A 179 -17.49 -15.46 3.86
CA ASP A 179 -16.80 -16.12 4.97
C ASP A 179 -16.44 -15.08 6.05
N PRO A 180 -16.87 -15.24 7.32
CA PRO A 180 -16.67 -14.21 8.34
C PRO A 180 -15.20 -13.93 8.66
N ILE A 181 -14.34 -14.96 8.65
CA ILE A 181 -12.93 -14.82 9.01
C ILE A 181 -12.18 -14.09 7.90
N ALA A 182 -12.34 -14.54 6.65
CA ALA A 182 -11.73 -13.91 5.50
C ALA A 182 -12.21 -12.46 5.32
N SER A 183 -13.53 -12.22 5.48
CA SER A 183 -14.12 -10.89 5.40
C SER A 183 -13.53 -9.93 6.44
N GLN A 184 -13.27 -10.41 7.66
CA GLN A 184 -12.65 -9.59 8.69
C GLN A 184 -11.21 -9.20 8.34
N VAL A 185 -10.40 -10.12 7.80
CA VAL A 185 -9.04 -9.80 7.34
C VAL A 185 -9.08 -8.75 6.22
N ILE A 186 -9.99 -8.90 5.26
CA ILE A 186 -10.21 -7.91 4.19
C ILE A 186 -10.64 -6.55 4.76
N LYS A 187 -11.55 -6.52 5.75
CA LYS A 187 -11.98 -5.28 6.44
C LYS A 187 -10.79 -4.58 7.10
N LEU A 188 -9.91 -5.31 7.77
CA LEU A 188 -8.72 -4.76 8.42
C LEU A 188 -7.73 -4.16 7.41
N MET A 189 -7.60 -4.77 6.23
CA MET A 189 -6.75 -4.28 5.15
C MET A 189 -7.36 -3.17 4.29
N ASN A 190 -8.66 -2.87 4.46
CA ASN A 190 -9.34 -1.85 3.68
C ASN A 190 -9.37 -0.50 4.42
N ARG A 191 -9.68 0.57 3.69
CA ARG A 191 -9.88 1.89 4.29
C ARG A 191 -11.16 1.89 5.16
N PRO A 192 -11.16 2.59 6.30
CA PRO A 192 -10.11 3.47 6.82
C PRO A 192 -9.04 2.77 7.70
N ASN A 193 -9.10 1.45 7.88
CA ASN A 193 -8.28 0.73 8.86
C ASN A 193 -6.80 0.63 8.44
N PHE A 194 -6.53 0.41 7.15
CA PHE A 194 -5.17 0.36 6.62
C PHE A 194 -5.02 1.31 5.44
N MET A 195 -4.19 2.35 5.62
CA MET A 195 -3.97 3.40 4.63
C MET A 195 -2.49 3.48 4.27
N ILE A 196 -2.20 3.32 2.98
CA ILE A 196 -0.90 3.68 2.39
C ILE A 196 -1.08 5.02 1.71
N ILE A 197 -0.16 5.94 1.99
CA ILE A 197 -0.10 7.29 1.40
C ILE A 197 1.25 7.41 0.71
N ASP A 198 1.24 7.58 -0.62
CA ASP A 198 2.44 7.87 -1.40
C ASP A 198 2.46 9.35 -1.79
N GLY A 199 3.41 10.10 -1.24
CA GLY A 199 3.57 11.54 -1.52
C GLY A 199 4.06 11.85 -2.94
N GLY A 200 4.51 10.85 -3.71
CA GLY A 200 4.97 11.02 -5.09
C GLY A 200 3.87 10.86 -6.16
N ALA A 201 2.75 10.21 -5.82
CA ALA A 201 1.64 9.99 -6.73
C ALA A 201 0.54 11.06 -6.53
N ALA A 202 -0.24 11.32 -7.57
CA ALA A 202 -1.49 12.07 -7.44
C ALA A 202 -2.54 11.22 -6.71
N ASP A 203 -2.32 10.98 -5.42
CA ASP A 203 -3.21 10.22 -4.55
C ASP A 203 -4.52 11.02 -4.36
N PRO A 204 -5.71 10.39 -4.47
CA PRO A 204 -6.99 11.00 -4.09
C PRO A 204 -6.98 11.69 -2.72
N ILE A 205 -6.12 11.25 -1.81
CA ILE A 205 -5.87 11.85 -0.49
C ILE A 205 -5.35 13.29 -0.62
N MET A 206 -4.54 13.61 -1.63
CA MET A 206 -4.07 14.99 -1.85
C MET A 206 -5.24 15.92 -2.19
N GLY A 207 -6.15 15.46 -3.07
CA GLY A 207 -7.37 16.20 -3.39
C GLY A 207 -8.25 16.43 -2.16
N TYR A 208 -8.43 15.39 -1.34
CA TYR A 208 -9.15 15.49 -0.07
C TYR A 208 -8.47 16.48 0.89
N ALA A 209 -7.15 16.38 1.08
CA ALA A 209 -6.37 17.24 1.96
C ALA A 209 -6.47 18.72 1.53
N MET A 210 -6.31 19.01 0.24
CA MET A 210 -6.52 20.36 -0.31
C MET A 210 -7.95 20.86 -0.09
N GLN A 211 -8.94 19.99 -0.25
CA GLN A 211 -10.34 20.34 -0.02
C GLN A 211 -10.61 20.64 1.46
N GLN A 212 -10.07 19.84 2.38
CA GLN A 212 -10.19 20.07 3.82
C GLN A 212 -9.47 21.35 4.23
N TYR A 213 -8.24 21.57 3.76
CA TYR A 213 -7.49 22.81 3.98
C TYR A 213 -8.29 24.04 3.57
N HIS A 214 -8.94 23.99 2.39
CA HIS A 214 -9.75 25.09 1.90
C HIS A 214 -11.07 25.29 2.68
N LYS A 215 -11.76 24.20 3.03
CA LYS A 215 -13.09 24.27 3.68
C LYS A 215 -13.03 24.57 5.17
N LYS A 216 -11.93 24.23 5.84
CA LYS A 216 -11.80 24.23 7.30
C LYS A 216 -10.64 25.12 7.75
N PRO A 217 -10.91 26.38 8.13
CA PRO A 217 -9.88 27.33 8.57
C PRO A 217 -9.01 26.79 9.71
N GLU A 218 -9.57 26.00 10.62
CA GLU A 218 -8.85 25.37 11.73
C GLU A 218 -7.79 24.37 11.26
N ILE A 219 -8.03 23.66 10.15
CA ILE A 219 -7.04 22.76 9.53
C ILE A 219 -5.97 23.60 8.83
N ALA A 220 -6.38 24.64 8.10
CA ALA A 220 -5.43 25.52 7.41
C ALA A 220 -4.43 26.15 8.40
N LEU A 221 -4.91 26.66 9.53
CA LEU A 221 -4.07 27.23 10.58
C LEU A 221 -3.07 26.21 11.14
N LYS A 222 -3.51 24.97 11.41
CA LYS A 222 -2.62 23.89 11.88
C LYS A 222 -1.52 23.57 10.87
N VAL A 223 -1.88 23.47 9.59
CA VAL A 223 -0.92 23.22 8.50
C VAL A 223 0.09 24.35 8.39
N LEU A 224 -0.35 25.61 8.40
CA LEU A 224 0.56 26.77 8.35
C LEU A 224 1.48 26.85 9.57
N GLN A 225 0.98 26.53 10.77
CA GLN A 225 1.82 26.45 11.97
C GLN A 225 2.88 25.37 11.86
N LEU A 226 2.54 24.20 11.30
CA LEU A 226 3.50 23.13 11.04
C LEU A 226 4.58 23.58 10.03
N LEU A 227 4.18 24.17 8.90
CA LEU A 227 5.11 24.66 7.87
C LEU A 227 6.08 25.72 8.43
N LYS A 228 5.57 26.63 9.26
CA LYS A 228 6.40 27.64 9.95
C LYS A 228 7.40 26.99 10.92
N LYS A 229 7.01 25.94 11.64
CA LYS A 229 7.91 25.21 12.55
C LYS A 229 9.00 24.44 11.80
N LEU A 230 8.73 23.98 10.59
CA LEU A 230 9.70 23.24 9.76
C LEU A 230 10.73 24.16 9.08
N ASP A 231 10.56 25.48 9.17
CA ASP A 231 11.46 26.50 8.62
C ASP A 231 11.85 26.28 7.14
N LEU A 232 10.86 25.90 6.32
CA LEU A 232 11.06 25.62 4.90
C LEU A 232 11.04 26.89 4.02
N GLY A 233 11.03 28.08 4.62
CA GLY A 233 10.86 29.36 3.91
C GLY A 233 9.44 29.60 3.36
N ILE A 234 8.48 28.73 3.66
CA ILE A 234 7.09 28.84 3.21
C ILE A 234 6.31 29.75 4.16
N GLN A 235 5.85 30.90 3.67
CA GLN A 235 5.13 31.89 4.47
C GLN A 235 3.62 31.66 4.51
N ASP A 236 3.05 31.18 3.40
CA ASP A 236 1.62 30.97 3.22
C ASP A 236 1.35 29.87 2.17
N LEU A 237 0.16 29.27 2.24
CA LEU A 237 -0.30 28.23 1.32
C LEU A 237 -1.73 28.56 0.87
N LYS A 238 -1.93 28.75 -0.44
CA LYS A 238 -3.23 29.08 -1.03
C LYS A 238 -3.70 27.99 -1.97
N VAL A 239 -4.95 27.56 -1.79
CA VAL A 239 -5.61 26.61 -2.70
C VAL A 239 -6.37 27.39 -3.75
N ILE A 240 -5.89 27.34 -4.99
CA ILE A 240 -6.53 28.00 -6.15
C ILE A 240 -7.42 26.99 -6.85
N ARG A 241 -8.71 27.31 -7.00
CA ARG A 241 -9.66 26.53 -7.81
C ARG A 241 -9.81 27.20 -9.16
N GLU A 242 -9.64 26.41 -10.20
CA GLU A 242 -9.88 26.85 -11.57
C GLU A 242 -11.00 26.00 -12.16
N PRO A 243 -11.96 26.60 -12.88
CA PRO A 243 -12.98 25.85 -13.57
C PRO A 243 -12.34 24.95 -14.63
N PHE A 244 -12.85 23.71 -14.72
CA PHE A 244 -12.43 22.78 -15.76
C PHE A 244 -13.03 23.24 -17.10
N THR A 245 -12.17 23.60 -18.05
CA THR A 245 -12.56 23.99 -19.41
C THR A 245 -12.26 22.88 -20.42
N GLU A 246 -13.01 22.81 -21.52
CA GLU A 246 -12.78 21.85 -22.62
C GLU A 246 -11.35 21.89 -23.19
N ALA A 247 -10.62 23.00 -23.03
CA ALA A 247 -9.21 23.11 -23.37
C ALA A 247 -8.32 22.04 -22.71
N TYR A 248 -8.68 21.56 -21.50
CA TYR A 248 -7.94 20.50 -20.82
C TYR A 248 -8.19 19.11 -21.41
N LEU A 249 -9.33 18.89 -22.08
CA LEU A 249 -9.63 17.62 -22.76
C LEU A 249 -8.73 17.40 -23.97
N LYS A 250 -8.29 18.48 -24.64
CA LYS A 250 -7.38 18.42 -25.81
C LYS A 250 -5.97 17.97 -25.47
N VAL A 251 -5.62 17.93 -24.18
CA VAL A 251 -4.29 17.51 -23.68
C VAL A 251 -4.32 16.04 -23.23
N ILE A 252 -5.51 15.42 -23.15
CA ILE A 252 -5.66 14.00 -22.79
C ILE A 252 -5.38 13.18 -24.06
N PRO A 253 -4.36 12.29 -24.05
CA PRO A 253 -4.08 11.39 -25.16
C PRO A 253 -5.31 10.55 -25.55
N ASP A 254 -5.59 10.43 -26.86
CA ASP A 254 -6.79 9.75 -27.40
C ASP A 254 -6.93 8.27 -26.97
N ASP A 255 -5.83 7.66 -26.56
CA ASP A 255 -5.71 6.28 -26.08
C ASP A 255 -6.20 6.07 -24.63
N LEU A 256 -6.44 7.14 -23.86
CA LEU A 256 -7.13 7.07 -22.57
C LEU A 256 -8.64 6.92 -22.78
N ASN A 257 -9.04 5.66 -22.96
CA ASN A 257 -10.43 5.23 -23.18
C ASN A 257 -11.43 5.97 -22.26
N LEU A 258 -12.31 6.81 -22.84
CA LEU A 258 -13.34 7.62 -22.16
C LEU A 258 -14.23 6.85 -21.17
N TYR A 259 -14.25 5.53 -21.25
CA TYR A 259 -15.00 4.64 -20.36
C TYR A 259 -14.43 4.56 -18.93
N SER A 260 -13.11 4.66 -18.74
CA SER A 260 -12.50 4.68 -17.39
C SER A 260 -12.67 6.04 -16.69
N ILE A 261 -12.70 7.12 -17.48
CA ILE A 261 -12.91 8.52 -17.05
C ILE A 261 -14.30 8.71 -16.41
N LYS A 262 -15.33 7.97 -16.86
CA LYS A 262 -16.71 8.10 -16.32
C LYS A 262 -16.89 7.56 -14.89
N LYS A 263 -16.00 6.70 -14.39
CA LYS A 263 -16.06 6.16 -13.02
C LYS A 263 -15.18 6.92 -12.03
N THR A 264 -14.19 7.64 -12.52
CA THR A 264 -13.29 8.49 -11.75
C THR A 264 -14.00 9.81 -11.45
N THR A 265 -14.10 10.17 -10.18
CA THR A 265 -14.81 11.41 -9.79
C THR A 265 -14.09 12.58 -10.47
N TYR A 266 -14.83 13.46 -11.15
CA TYR A 266 -14.32 14.59 -11.96
C TYR A 266 -13.17 15.41 -11.33
N PHE A 267 -13.04 15.40 -10.00
CA PHE A 267 -11.96 16.00 -9.24
C PHE A 267 -10.58 15.34 -9.46
N GLU A 268 -10.52 14.01 -9.55
CA GLU A 268 -9.28 13.22 -9.66
C GLU A 268 -8.58 13.43 -11.01
N LEU A 269 -9.34 13.59 -12.10
CA LEU A 269 -8.81 13.90 -13.44
C LEU A 269 -8.16 15.30 -13.50
N SER A 270 -8.77 16.30 -12.88
CA SER A 270 -8.21 17.66 -12.82
C SER A 270 -6.87 17.71 -12.06
N LEU A 271 -6.74 16.88 -11.01
CA LEU A 271 -5.52 16.77 -10.22
C LEU A 271 -4.42 16.05 -11.00
N PHE A 272 -4.77 14.97 -11.70
CA PHE A 272 -3.84 14.21 -12.55
C PHE A 272 -3.25 15.06 -13.68
N ILE A 273 -4.08 15.84 -14.38
CA ILE A 273 -3.63 16.73 -15.47
C ILE A 273 -2.76 17.87 -14.94
N LYS A 274 -3.14 18.52 -13.83
CA LYS A 274 -2.32 19.57 -13.23
C LYS A 274 -0.99 19.04 -12.70
N CYS A 275 -0.99 17.86 -12.08
CA CYS A 275 0.25 17.21 -11.65
C CYS A 275 1.15 16.91 -12.84
N MET A 276 0.61 16.37 -13.95
CA MET A 276 1.35 16.15 -15.20
C MET A 276 1.92 17.45 -15.79
N ASP A 277 1.15 18.54 -15.81
CA ASP A 277 1.61 19.84 -16.29
C ASP A 277 2.66 20.48 -15.38
N LEU A 278 2.51 20.35 -14.05
CA LEU A 278 3.53 20.75 -13.09
C LEU A 278 4.78 19.89 -13.21
N TRP A 279 4.65 18.59 -13.43
CA TRP A 279 5.77 17.67 -13.66
C TRP A 279 6.50 18.01 -14.95
N LYS A 280 5.77 18.26 -16.05
CA LYS A 280 6.33 18.75 -17.32
C LYS A 280 6.97 20.11 -17.16
N LYS A 281 6.37 21.04 -16.41
CA LYS A 281 6.95 22.36 -16.13
C LYS A 281 8.21 22.26 -15.28
N ILE A 282 8.26 21.40 -14.27
CA ILE A 282 9.43 21.20 -13.40
C ILE A 282 10.57 20.50 -14.16
N ILE A 283 10.26 19.49 -14.98
CA ILE A 283 11.26 18.82 -15.82
C ILE A 283 11.72 19.75 -16.94
N MET A 284 10.83 20.42 -17.66
CA MET A 284 11.22 21.35 -18.71
C MET A 284 11.92 22.58 -18.15
N SER A 285 11.53 23.12 -16.99
CA SER A 285 12.23 24.27 -16.39
C SER A 285 13.63 23.88 -15.91
N ASN A 286 13.80 22.70 -15.31
CA ASN A 286 15.09 22.21 -14.86
C ASN A 286 15.97 21.70 -16.01
N LEU A 287 15.40 21.11 -17.06
CA LEU A 287 16.16 20.69 -18.25
C LEU A 287 16.57 21.92 -19.06
N ILE A 288 15.71 22.93 -19.21
CA ILE A 288 16.03 24.19 -19.89
C ILE A 288 17.02 25.03 -19.05
N SER A 289 16.91 25.06 -17.71
CA SER A 289 17.90 25.76 -16.87
C SER A 289 19.25 25.05 -16.87
N THR A 290 19.27 23.71 -16.86
CA THR A 290 20.50 22.92 -16.94
C THR A 290 21.15 23.05 -18.32
N ILE A 291 20.38 23.03 -19.41
CA ILE A 291 20.87 23.26 -20.78
C ILE A 291 21.34 24.71 -20.96
N LYS A 292 20.64 25.71 -20.41
CA LYS A 292 21.08 27.11 -20.43
C LYS A 292 22.36 27.33 -19.63
N ASN A 293 22.51 26.67 -18.48
CA ASN A 293 23.73 26.75 -17.68
C ASN A 293 24.90 26.02 -18.34
N LEU A 294 24.67 24.88 -19.02
CA LEU A 294 25.69 24.22 -19.83
C LEU A 294 26.12 25.07 -21.05
N LEU A 295 25.16 25.66 -21.77
CA LEU A 295 25.46 26.53 -22.92
C LEU A 295 26.09 27.89 -22.51
N ALA A 296 25.82 28.38 -21.30
CA ALA A 296 26.47 29.57 -20.75
C ALA A 296 27.89 29.29 -20.23
N LEU A 297 28.17 28.07 -19.75
CA LEU A 297 29.50 27.61 -19.36
C LEU A 297 30.42 27.43 -20.57
N ASP A 298 29.91 26.92 -21.71
CA ASP A 298 30.69 26.80 -22.96
C ASP A 298 31.01 28.17 -23.59
N ALA A 299 30.15 29.18 -23.41
CA ALA A 299 30.38 30.54 -23.94
C ALA A 299 31.44 31.34 -23.14
N CYS A 300 31.68 31.02 -21.87
CA CYS A 300 32.74 31.63 -21.06
C CYS A 300 34.11 30.94 -21.19
N LEU A 301 34.17 29.74 -21.77
CA LEU A 301 35.42 29.00 -21.99
C LEU A 301 36.05 29.27 -23.37
N PHE A 302 35.40 30.06 -24.23
CA PHE A 302 35.86 30.42 -25.58
C PHE A 302 35.78 31.94 -25.90
N SER A 303 35.79 32.81 -24.89
CA SER A 303 35.96 34.27 -25.06
C SER A 303 37.03 34.82 -24.14
#